data_AF-A0A944NB28-F1
#
_entry.id   AF-A0A944NB28-F1
#
_cell.length_a   1.000
_cell.length_b   1.000
_cell.length_c   1.000
_cell.angle_alpha   90.00
_cell.angle_beta   90.00
_cell.angle_gamma   90.00
#
_symmetry.space_group_name_H-M   'P 1'
#
loop_
_entity.id
_entity.type
_entity.pdbx_description
1 polymer ?
#
loop_
_entity_poly.entity_id
_entity_poly.type
_entity_poly.pdbx_seq_one_letter_code
_entity_poly.pdbx_strand_id
1 'polypeptide(L)'
;MKNIQNPNKRAISDLVFAYRHIHGHSERPLSYRDFARECNQALKDTRHEITYQSVKNWEDRVHIPRMSFLIPLAFSVKDWRSEFALDAIAILRPKLYKPATYIGERAMDRSKLDTGPLKARYDPYFIPHS
;
A
#
# COMPACT_ATOMS: atom_id res chain seq x y z
N MET A 1 -24.12 13.31 -6.98
CA MET A 1 -23.06 12.59 -6.22
C MET A 1 -21.79 12.62 -7.04
N LYS A 2 -20.70 13.21 -6.52
CA LYS A 2 -19.42 13.23 -7.23
C LYS A 2 -18.92 11.79 -7.37
N ASN A 3 -18.48 11.44 -8.57
CA ASN A 3 -18.01 10.10 -8.93
C ASN A 3 -16.80 9.77 -8.04
N ILE A 4 -16.98 8.90 -7.05
CA ILE A 4 -15.88 8.48 -6.17
C ILE A 4 -14.90 7.74 -7.06
N GLN A 5 -13.73 8.34 -7.31
CA GLN A 5 -12.59 7.65 -7.93
C GLN A 5 -12.43 6.29 -7.24
N ASN A 6 -12.38 5.21 -8.03
CA ASN A 6 -12.30 3.81 -7.60
C ASN A 6 -11.71 3.65 -6.17
N PRO A 7 -12.53 3.28 -5.16
CA PRO A 7 -12.12 3.30 -3.75
C PRO A 7 -10.91 2.39 -3.48
N ASN A 8 -10.76 1.31 -4.23
CA ASN A 8 -9.61 0.42 -4.09
C ASN A 8 -8.31 1.11 -4.52
N LYS A 9 -8.33 1.90 -5.61
CA LYS A 9 -7.14 2.67 -6.04
C LYS A 9 -6.70 3.66 -4.96
N ARG A 10 -7.68 4.31 -4.33
CA ARG A 10 -7.42 5.23 -3.22
C ARG A 10 -6.88 4.52 -1.99
N ALA A 11 -7.50 3.43 -1.56
CA ALA A 11 -7.02 2.66 -0.42
C ALA A 11 -5.60 2.11 -0.65
N ILE A 12 -5.30 1.60 -1.85
CA ILE A 12 -3.94 1.17 -2.21
C ILE A 12 -2.95 2.33 -2.18
N SER A 13 -3.34 3.50 -2.69
CA SER A 13 -2.50 4.70 -2.67
C SER A 13 -2.18 5.13 -1.24
N ASP A 14 -3.19 5.21 -0.38
CA ASP A 14 -3.03 5.53 1.05
C ASP A 14 -2.18 4.47 1.78
N LEU A 15 -2.34 3.18 1.42
CA LEU A 15 -1.57 2.07 1.97
C LEU A 15 -0.07 2.18 1.59
N VAL A 16 0.24 2.32 0.30
CA VAL A 16 1.63 2.43 -0.18
C VAL A 16 2.30 3.65 0.46
N PHE A 17 1.59 4.77 0.53
CA PHE A 17 2.08 5.97 1.19
C PHE A 17 2.43 5.70 2.66
N ALA A 18 1.53 5.08 3.42
CA ALA A 18 1.74 4.83 4.84
C ALA A 18 2.94 3.90 5.10
N TYR A 19 3.01 2.74 4.44
CA TYR A 19 4.13 1.81 4.61
C TYR A 19 5.47 2.43 4.19
N ARG A 20 5.49 3.25 3.13
CA ARG A 20 6.72 3.99 2.77
C ARG A 20 7.17 4.96 3.85
N HIS A 21 6.24 5.65 4.53
CA HIS A 21 6.58 6.60 5.59
C HIS A 21 7.03 5.90 6.87
N ILE A 22 6.37 4.80 7.25
CA ILE A 22 6.68 4.05 8.47
C ILE A 22 8.06 3.38 8.38
N HIS A 23 8.39 2.80 7.21
CA HIS A 23 9.66 2.10 7.02
C HIS A 23 10.75 2.95 6.38
N GLY A 24 10.49 4.26 6.21
CA GLY A 24 11.47 5.24 5.79
C GLY A 24 12.45 5.61 6.91
N HIS A 25 13.30 6.59 6.64
CA HIS A 25 14.14 7.21 7.67
C HIS A 25 13.38 8.35 8.35
N SER A 26 13.85 8.79 9.53
CA SER A 26 13.17 9.74 10.44
C SER A 26 12.63 11.02 9.79
N GLU A 27 13.15 11.41 8.62
CA GLU A 27 12.73 12.61 7.89
C GLU A 27 12.20 12.33 6.47
N ARG A 28 12.28 11.09 5.98
CA ARG A 28 11.96 10.77 4.57
C ARG A 28 11.36 9.37 4.41
N PRO A 29 10.22 9.24 3.69
CA PRO A 29 9.70 7.93 3.32
C PRO A 29 10.70 7.15 2.48
N LEU A 30 10.65 5.81 2.51
CA LEU A 30 11.37 4.94 1.57
C LEU A 30 11.18 5.44 0.15
N SER A 31 12.22 5.52 -0.66
CA SER A 31 12.03 5.86 -2.07
C SER A 31 11.21 4.78 -2.78
N TYR A 32 10.59 5.10 -3.93
CA TYR A 32 9.90 4.08 -4.74
C TYR A 32 10.84 2.94 -5.16
N ARG A 33 12.13 3.25 -5.37
CA ARG A 33 13.15 2.26 -5.72
C ARG A 33 13.45 1.35 -4.55
N ASP A 34 13.63 1.92 -3.35
CA ASP A 34 13.91 1.14 -2.15
C ASP A 34 12.73 0.27 -1.78
N PHE A 35 11.50 0.80 -1.80
CA PHE A 35 10.30 0.02 -1.54
C PHE A 35 10.19 -1.19 -2.49
N ALA A 36 10.37 -0.96 -3.80
CA ALA A 36 10.37 -2.04 -4.79
C ALA A 36 11.48 -3.06 -4.52
N ARG A 37 12.70 -2.60 -4.19
CA ARG A 37 13.85 -3.44 -3.87
C ARG A 37 13.58 -4.32 -2.65
N GLU A 38 13.08 -3.76 -1.56
CA GLU A 38 12.78 -4.49 -0.32
C GLU A 38 11.72 -5.57 -0.55
N CYS A 39 10.67 -5.28 -1.32
CA CYS A 39 9.67 -6.28 -1.69
C CYS A 39 10.25 -7.36 -2.63
N ASN A 40 11.11 -6.99 -3.60
CA ASN A 40 11.73 -7.96 -4.50
C ASN A 40 12.71 -8.90 -3.78
N GLN A 41 13.36 -8.46 -2.70
CA GLN A 41 14.18 -9.34 -1.87
C GLN A 41 13.37 -10.50 -1.27
N ALA A 42 12.12 -10.23 -0.85
CA ALA A 42 11.20 -11.26 -0.38
C ALA A 42 10.69 -12.16 -1.52
N LEU A 43 10.71 -11.66 -2.76
CA LEU A 43 10.22 -12.35 -3.95
C LEU A 43 11.31 -12.97 -4.81
N LYS A 44 12.54 -13.04 -4.33
CA LYS A 44 13.73 -13.51 -5.09
C LYS A 44 13.54 -14.86 -5.78
N ASP A 45 12.73 -15.75 -5.22
CA ASP A 45 12.48 -17.10 -5.73
C ASP A 45 11.22 -17.18 -6.62
N THR A 46 10.60 -16.04 -6.90
CA THR A 46 9.41 -15.94 -7.75
C THR A 46 9.77 -15.33 -9.10
N ARG A 47 8.97 -15.61 -10.14
CA ARG A 47 9.11 -14.97 -11.47
C ARG A 47 8.48 -13.58 -11.53
N HIS A 48 8.24 -12.96 -10.38
CA HIS A 48 7.56 -11.67 -10.28
C HIS A 48 8.55 -10.60 -9.83
N GLU A 49 8.49 -9.45 -10.49
CA GLU A 49 9.31 -8.30 -10.17
C GLU A 49 8.41 -7.07 -10.03
N ILE A 50 8.64 -6.31 -8.96
CA ILE A 50 8.09 -4.97 -8.79
C ILE A 50 9.13 -3.97 -9.26
N THR A 51 8.73 -3.07 -10.15
CA THR A 51 9.58 -1.95 -10.53
C THR A 51 9.24 -0.72 -9.68
N TYR A 52 10.16 0.24 -9.60
CA TYR A 52 9.86 1.55 -8.99
C TYR A 52 8.62 2.21 -9.62
N GLN A 53 8.41 2.01 -10.93
CA GLN A 53 7.27 2.56 -11.67
C GLN A 53 5.96 1.89 -11.24
N SER A 54 6.00 0.60 -10.89
CA SER A 54 4.85 -0.11 -10.31
C SER A 54 4.42 0.56 -9.00
N VAL A 55 5.36 0.78 -8.07
CA VAL A 55 5.07 1.43 -6.77
C VAL A 55 4.54 2.85 -6.97
N LYS A 56 5.18 3.64 -7.84
CA LYS A 56 4.72 4.98 -8.19
C LYS A 56 3.30 4.96 -8.76
N ASN A 57 2.99 4.04 -9.66
CA ASN A 57 1.66 3.90 -10.25
C ASN A 57 0.59 3.53 -9.22
N TRP A 58 0.96 2.78 -8.18
CA TRP A 58 0.06 2.43 -7.08
C TRP A 58 -0.25 3.65 -6.20
N GLU A 59 0.78 4.41 -5.83
CA GLU A 59 0.63 5.63 -5.03
C GLU A 59 -0.12 6.73 -5.80
N ASP A 60 0.16 6.89 -7.10
CA ASP A 60 -0.51 7.87 -7.97
C ASP A 60 -1.91 7.44 -8.45
N ARG A 61 -2.41 6.29 -7.99
CA ARG A 61 -3.76 5.77 -8.34
C ARG A 61 -3.92 5.45 -9.84
N VAL A 62 -2.82 5.26 -10.56
CA VAL A 62 -2.82 4.90 -11.99
C VAL A 62 -3.19 3.43 -12.17
N HIS A 63 -2.49 2.54 -11.46
CA HIS A 63 -2.73 1.10 -11.45
C HIS A 63 -2.78 0.55 -10.02
N ILE A 64 -3.26 -0.67 -9.85
CA ILE A 64 -3.25 -1.39 -8.56
C ILE A 64 -2.30 -2.59 -8.64
N PRO A 65 -1.75 -3.06 -7.50
CA PRO A 65 -0.95 -4.27 -7.47
C PRO A 65 -1.75 -5.49 -7.95
N ARG A 66 -1.06 -6.42 -8.62
CA ARG A 66 -1.67 -7.67 -9.08
C ARG A 66 -1.67 -8.71 -7.97
N MET A 67 -2.72 -9.52 -7.88
CA MET A 67 -2.80 -10.62 -6.91
C MET A 67 -1.66 -11.64 -7.06
N SER A 68 -1.18 -11.86 -8.29
CA SER A 68 -0.04 -12.75 -8.56
C SER A 68 1.25 -12.28 -7.87
N PHE A 69 1.37 -10.99 -7.57
CA PHE A 69 2.47 -10.42 -6.80
C PHE A 69 2.17 -10.46 -5.29
N LEU A 70 0.96 -10.06 -4.90
CA LEU A 70 0.59 -9.94 -3.49
C LEU A 70 0.55 -11.28 -2.77
N ILE A 71 0.02 -12.33 -3.41
CA ILE A 71 -0.11 -13.64 -2.77
C ILE A 71 1.27 -14.19 -2.39
N PRO A 72 2.25 -14.31 -3.31
CA PRO A 72 3.58 -14.75 -2.91
C PRO A 72 4.19 -13.85 -1.83
N LEU A 73 4.11 -12.52 -1.97
CA LEU A 73 4.70 -11.61 -1.00
C LEU A 73 4.13 -11.79 0.42
N ALA A 74 2.82 -12.05 0.53
CA ALA A 74 2.14 -12.29 1.80
C ALA A 74 2.65 -13.53 2.55
N PHE A 75 3.24 -14.50 1.85
CA PHE A 75 3.73 -15.75 2.43
C PHE A 75 5.26 -15.90 2.39
N SER A 76 5.98 -15.00 1.72
CA SER A 76 7.43 -15.08 1.54
C SER A 76 8.23 -14.71 2.80
N VAL A 77 7.73 -13.79 3.63
CA VAL A 77 8.43 -13.25 4.81
C VAL A 77 7.44 -13.03 5.95
N LYS A 78 7.95 -12.79 7.17
CA LYS A 78 7.14 -12.46 8.36
C LYS A 78 7.49 -11.09 8.90
N ASP A 79 7.32 -10.08 8.06
CA ASP A 79 7.59 -8.68 8.38
C ASP A 79 6.60 -7.74 7.65
N TRP A 80 6.86 -6.45 7.71
CA TRP A 80 6.01 -5.42 7.13
C TRP A 80 5.65 -5.65 5.65
N ARG A 81 6.50 -6.33 4.88
CA ARG A 81 6.23 -6.61 3.46
C ARG A 81 5.07 -7.59 3.31
N SER A 82 5.00 -8.58 4.21
CA SER A 82 3.89 -9.52 4.28
C SER A 82 2.61 -8.84 4.76
N GLU A 83 2.71 -7.95 5.76
CA GLU A 83 1.60 -7.16 6.28
C GLU A 83 1.03 -6.23 5.20
N PHE A 84 1.89 -5.51 4.48
CA PHE A 84 1.53 -4.70 3.32
C PHE A 84 0.78 -5.52 2.27
N ALA A 85 1.27 -6.72 1.96
CA ALA A 85 0.63 -7.59 0.97
C ALA A 85 -0.76 -8.06 1.44
N LEU A 86 -0.90 -8.46 2.70
CA LEU A 86 -2.18 -8.89 3.28
C LEU A 86 -3.19 -7.74 3.34
N ASP A 87 -2.78 -6.56 3.75
CA ASP A 87 -3.64 -5.35 3.74
C ASP A 87 -4.08 -4.99 2.31
N ALA A 88 -3.17 -5.05 1.34
CA ALA A 88 -3.50 -4.83 -0.06
C ALA A 88 -4.49 -5.88 -0.59
N ILE A 89 -4.33 -7.15 -0.21
CA ILE A 89 -5.27 -8.23 -0.55
C ILE A 89 -6.66 -7.92 0.04
N ALA A 90 -6.74 -7.50 1.31
CA ALA A 90 -7.99 -7.12 1.96
C ALA A 90 -8.68 -5.95 1.24
N ILE A 91 -7.92 -4.95 0.81
CA ILE A 91 -8.44 -3.84 0.01
C ILE A 91 -9.00 -4.32 -1.34
N LEU A 92 -8.30 -5.23 -2.03
CA LEU A 92 -8.71 -5.71 -3.34
C LEU A 92 -9.82 -6.77 -3.30
N ARG A 93 -9.98 -7.46 -2.18
CA ARG A 93 -10.94 -8.55 -1.96
C ARG A 93 -11.59 -8.46 -0.56
N PRO A 94 -12.29 -7.35 -0.26
CA PRO A 94 -12.78 -7.06 1.10
C PRO A 94 -13.89 -7.99 1.59
N LYS A 95 -14.53 -8.75 0.68
CA LYS A 95 -15.51 -9.78 1.04
C LYS A 95 -14.87 -11.08 1.53
N LEU A 96 -13.59 -11.28 1.23
CA LEU A 96 -12.88 -12.54 1.49
C LEU A 96 -11.79 -12.39 2.55
N TYR A 97 -11.21 -11.20 2.67
CA TYR A 97 -10.07 -10.94 3.56
C TYR A 97 -10.33 -9.70 4.40
N LYS A 98 -9.79 -9.74 5.63
CA LYS A 98 -9.70 -8.58 6.52
C LYS A 98 -8.27 -8.04 6.49
N PRO A 99 -8.06 -6.72 6.68
CA PRO A 99 -6.73 -6.16 6.87
C PRO A 99 -5.97 -6.90 7.97
N ALA A 100 -4.67 -7.05 7.78
CA ALA A 100 -3.76 -7.60 8.77
C ALA A 100 -3.37 -6.54 9.81
N THR A 101 -3.38 -5.26 9.43
CA THR A 101 -2.97 -4.16 10.30
C THR A 101 -4.00 -3.03 10.35
N TYR A 102 -3.87 -2.18 11.37
CA TYR A 102 -4.64 -0.93 11.48
C TYR A 102 -4.37 0.03 10.30
N ILE A 103 -3.20 -0.05 9.66
CA ILE A 103 -2.87 0.75 8.47
C ILE A 103 -3.84 0.39 7.34
N GLY A 104 -4.05 -0.91 7.10
CA GLY A 104 -4.99 -1.41 6.11
C GLY A 104 -6.44 -1.06 6.42
N GLU A 105 -6.87 -1.20 7.68
CA GLU A 105 -8.21 -0.80 8.12
C GLU A 105 -8.48 0.68 7.84
N ARG A 106 -7.53 1.55 8.23
CA ARG A 106 -7.64 3.00 8.04
C ARG A 106 -7.65 3.38 6.58
N ALA A 107 -6.81 2.76 5.74
CA ALA A 107 -6.79 2.99 4.30
C ALA A 107 -8.15 2.63 3.66
N MET A 108 -8.75 1.51 4.06
CA MET A 108 -10.08 1.10 3.59
C MET A 108 -11.16 2.09 4.03
N ASP A 109 -11.18 2.51 5.29
CA ASP A 109 -12.21 3.42 5.79
C ASP A 109 -12.10 4.81 5.17
N ARG A 110 -10.89 5.34 5.05
CA ARG A 110 -10.64 6.62 4.37
C ARG A 110 -11.02 6.59 2.90
N SER A 111 -10.91 5.43 2.24
CA SER A 111 -11.28 5.32 0.84
C SER A 111 -12.78 5.53 0.56
N LYS A 112 -13.61 5.34 1.59
CA LYS A 112 -15.06 5.56 1.57
C LYS A 112 -15.42 7.05 1.71
N LEU A 113 -14.50 7.88 2.19
CA LEU A 113 -14.69 9.31 2.41
C LEU A 113 -14.10 10.10 1.25
N ASP A 114 -14.81 11.11 0.74
CA ASP A 114 -14.28 12.02 -0.29
C ASP A 114 -13.34 13.06 0.34
N THR A 115 -12.12 12.66 0.71
CA THR A 115 -11.11 13.56 1.32
C THR A 115 -10.14 14.20 0.32
N GLY A 116 -10.41 14.12 -1.01
CA GLY A 116 -9.48 14.60 -2.05
C GLY A 116 -8.20 13.74 -2.22
N PRO A 117 -7.14 14.25 -2.89
CA PRO A 117 -5.85 13.55 -2.98
C PRO A 117 -5.16 13.49 -1.61
N LEU A 118 -4.52 12.35 -1.30
CA LEU A 118 -3.74 12.22 -0.08
C LEU A 118 -2.57 13.21 -0.12
N LYS A 119 -2.55 14.15 0.82
CA LYS A 119 -1.47 15.11 1.02
C LYS A 119 -1.12 15.08 2.50
N ALA A 120 -0.04 14.38 2.90
CA ALA A 120 0.35 14.29 4.31
C ALA A 120 0.43 15.64 5.02
N ARG A 121 0.84 16.70 4.31
CA ARG A 121 0.90 18.07 4.85
C ARG A 121 -0.47 18.70 5.19
N TYR A 122 -1.58 18.10 4.78
CA TYR A 122 -2.95 18.60 5.03
C TYR A 122 -3.88 17.53 5.60
N ASP A 123 -3.34 16.38 5.97
CA ASP A 123 -4.15 15.26 6.43
C ASP A 123 -4.01 15.10 7.94
N PRO A 124 -4.98 15.60 8.73
CA PRO A 124 -4.91 15.51 10.19
C PRO A 124 -5.04 14.07 10.71
N TYR A 125 -5.32 13.10 9.83
CA TYR A 125 -5.36 11.68 10.15
C TYR A 125 -4.18 10.90 9.54
N PHE A 126 -3.20 11.60 8.97
CA PHE A 126 -1.91 10.98 8.68
C PHE A 126 -1.36 10.41 9.97
N ILE A 127 -0.90 9.17 9.93
CA ILE A 127 -0.36 8.46 11.09
C ILE A 127 1.16 8.48 10.97
N PRO A 128 1.86 9.43 11.59
CA PRO A 128 3.24 9.25 11.98
C PRO A 128 3.24 8.72 13.41
N HIS A 129 3.48 7.43 13.59
CA HIS A 129 3.90 6.93 14.90
C HIS A 129 5.22 6.19 14.76
N SER A 130 6.23 6.82 15.36
CA SER A 130 7.49 6.24 15.81
C SER A 130 7.26 5.25 16.94
#